data_AF-A0A1X7H0B9-F1
#
_entry.id   AF-A0A1X7H0B9-F1
#
_cell.length_a   1.000
_cell.length_b   1.000
_cell.length_c   1.000
_cell.angle_alpha   90.00
_cell.angle_beta   90.00
_cell.angle_gamma   90.00
#
_symmetry.space_group_name_H-M   'P 1'
#
loop_
_entity.id
_entity.type
_entity.pdbx_description
1 polymer ?
#
loop_
_entity_poly.entity_id
_entity_poly.type
_entity_poly.pdbx_seq_one_letter_code
_entity_poly.pdbx_strand_id
1 'polypeptide(L)'
;MSALRIAMAAAAAFAFHAAAPATQTPAAEKASASADGDKLICRKQQPPSGTRIGPTRVCATATEWQMRDEMTQETRRNIDKVQQQRAY
;
A
#
# COMPACT_ATOMS: atom_id res chain seq x y z
N MET A 1 -41.37 41.09 16.56
CA MET A 1 -40.50 41.68 15.53
C MET A 1 -40.29 40.63 14.45
N SER A 2 -40.93 40.82 13.30
CA SER A 2 -40.78 39.99 12.12
C SER A 2 -39.36 40.11 11.56
N ALA A 3 -38.73 38.99 11.20
CA ALA A 3 -37.73 38.97 10.14
C ALA A 3 -37.96 37.74 9.27
N LEU A 4 -38.44 38.06 8.08
CA LEU A 4 -38.78 37.20 6.97
C LEU A 4 -37.48 36.81 6.23
N ARG A 5 -37.34 35.49 5.99
CA ARG A 5 -36.68 34.78 4.88
C ARG A 5 -35.60 35.51 4.06
N ILE A 6 -34.47 34.83 3.83
CA ILE A 6 -33.97 34.53 2.47
C ILE A 6 -33.30 33.14 2.48
N ALA A 7 -33.95 32.17 1.85
CA ALA A 7 -33.26 31.02 1.27
C ALA A 7 -32.81 31.45 -0.14
N MET A 8 -31.53 31.26 -0.48
CA MET A 8 -31.07 31.41 -1.86
C MET A 8 -30.21 30.22 -2.25
N ALA A 9 -30.57 29.68 -3.41
CA ALA A 9 -30.29 28.34 -3.87
C ALA A 9 -28.95 28.19 -4.59
N ALA A 10 -28.58 26.92 -4.70
CA ALA A 10 -27.52 26.28 -5.47
C ALA A 10 -27.05 26.96 -6.78
N ALA A 11 -25.73 26.85 -7.01
CA ALA A 11 -25.17 26.72 -8.36
C ALA A 11 -23.96 25.77 -8.29
N ALA A 12 -24.22 24.46 -8.27
CA ALA A 12 -23.19 23.46 -8.51
C ALA A 12 -22.95 23.39 -10.02
N ALA A 13 -22.02 24.18 -10.54
CA ALA A 13 -21.52 24.05 -11.90
C ALA A 13 -20.51 22.89 -11.95
N PHE A 14 -21.02 21.65 -11.99
CA PHE A 14 -20.19 20.50 -12.37
C PHE A 14 -19.98 20.55 -13.89
N ALA A 15 -18.83 21.08 -14.30
CA ALA A 15 -18.37 21.00 -15.67
C ALA A 15 -18.12 19.52 -16.03
N PHE A 16 -18.99 18.96 -16.86
CA PHE A 16 -18.78 17.67 -17.53
C PHE A 16 -17.53 17.77 -18.42
N HIS A 17 -16.39 17.23 -17.95
CA HIS A 17 -15.25 16.95 -18.81
C HIS A 17 -15.51 15.62 -19.53
N ALA A 18 -15.93 15.71 -20.79
CA ALA A 18 -15.97 14.57 -21.69
C ALA A 18 -14.52 14.17 -22.05
N ALA A 19 -13.95 13.23 -21.31
CA ALA A 19 -12.67 12.62 -21.65
C ALA A 19 -12.87 11.65 -22.83
N ALA A 20 -12.26 11.96 -23.97
CA ALA A 20 -12.16 11.04 -25.09
C ALA A 20 -11.34 9.79 -24.70
N PRO A 21 -11.68 8.58 -25.17
CA PRO A 21 -10.88 7.39 -24.89
C PRO A 21 -9.59 7.45 -25.73
N ALA A 22 -8.49 7.83 -25.10
CA ALA A 22 -7.16 7.60 -25.65
C ALA A 22 -6.86 6.10 -25.54
N THR A 23 -7.02 5.38 -26.65
CA THR A 23 -6.51 4.01 -26.82
C THR A 23 -4.98 4.03 -26.67
N GLN A 24 -4.50 3.67 -25.48
CA GLN A 24 -3.08 3.47 -25.22
C GLN A 24 -2.70 2.06 -25.69
N THR A 25 -2.00 1.99 -26.83
CA THR A 25 -1.25 0.81 -27.23
C THR A 25 -0.12 0.61 -26.21
N PRO A 26 -0.02 -0.53 -25.51
CA PRO A 26 1.15 -0.77 -24.68
C PRO A 26 2.34 -1.10 -25.59
N ALA A 27 3.23 -0.12 -25.75
CA ALA A 27 4.58 -0.38 -26.23
C ALA A 27 5.27 -1.29 -25.21
N ALA A 28 5.52 -2.53 -25.61
CA ALA A 28 6.34 -3.46 -24.85
C ALA A 28 7.79 -2.96 -24.88
N GLU A 29 8.14 -2.13 -23.90
CA GLU A 29 9.52 -1.72 -23.68
C GLU A 29 10.29 -2.91 -23.07
N LYS A 30 11.21 -3.47 -23.85
CA LYS A 30 12.19 -4.45 -23.39
C LYS A 30 13.07 -3.77 -22.35
N ALA A 31 12.78 -4.01 -21.07
CA ALA A 31 13.67 -3.65 -19.98
C ALA A 31 14.94 -4.50 -20.07
N SER A 32 16.03 -3.86 -20.48
CA SER A 32 17.40 -4.33 -20.36
C SER A 32 17.72 -4.74 -18.92
N ALA A 33 18.42 -5.86 -18.78
CA ALA A 33 18.86 -6.42 -17.51
C ALA A 33 19.77 -5.43 -16.77
N SER A 34 19.20 -4.70 -15.81
CA SER A 34 19.92 -3.87 -14.85
C SER A 34 19.71 -4.50 -13.47
N ALA A 35 20.83 -4.88 -12.85
CA ALA A 35 21.02 -5.21 -11.43
C ALA A 35 19.81 -5.80 -10.67
N ASP A 36 19.87 -7.10 -10.36
CA ASP A 36 18.82 -7.86 -9.63
C ASP A 36 18.37 -7.18 -8.30
N GLY A 37 19.21 -6.30 -7.72
CA GLY A 37 18.91 -5.52 -6.52
C GLY A 37 17.79 -4.49 -6.67
N ASP A 38 17.62 -3.88 -7.85
CA ASP A 38 16.63 -2.83 -8.09
C ASP A 38 15.28 -3.40 -8.56
N LYS A 39 15.19 -4.72 -8.70
CA LYS A 39 13.97 -5.38 -9.12
C LYS A 39 12.89 -5.25 -8.04
N LEU A 40 11.79 -4.61 -8.42
CA LEU A 40 10.58 -4.55 -7.58
C LEU A 40 9.92 -5.94 -7.52
N ILE A 41 9.79 -6.46 -6.30
CA ILE A 41 9.15 -7.73 -6.00
C ILE A 41 7.88 -7.45 -5.19
N CYS A 42 6.73 -7.83 -5.74
CA CYS A 42 5.43 -7.68 -5.10
C CYS A 42 4.99 -8.98 -4.40
N ARG A 43 4.75 -8.93 -3.09
CA ARG A 43 4.26 -10.05 -2.28
C ARG A 43 2.91 -9.69 -1.67
N LYS A 44 2.03 -10.69 -1.47
CA LYS A 44 0.81 -10.51 -0.66
C LYS A 44 1.18 -10.68 0.81
N GLN A 45 0.89 -9.68 1.63
CA GLN A 45 1.06 -9.78 3.08
C GLN A 45 -0.27 -10.11 3.75
N GLN A 46 -0.21 -11.11 4.62
CA GLN A 46 -1.35 -11.44 5.48
C GLN A 46 -1.43 -10.36 6.57
N PRO A 47 -2.61 -9.79 6.81
CA PRO A 47 -2.75 -8.73 7.76
C PRO A 47 -2.77 -9.34 9.19
N PRO A 48 -2.49 -8.54 10.24
CA PRO A 48 -2.44 -9.04 11.62
C PRO A 48 -3.76 -9.72 12.03
N SER A 49 -3.69 -10.77 12.85
CA SER A 49 -4.88 -11.44 13.37
C SER A 49 -5.81 -10.45 14.07
N GLY A 50 -7.11 -10.51 13.76
CA GLY A 50 -8.13 -9.63 14.35
C GLY A 50 -8.41 -8.35 13.55
N THR A 51 -7.71 -8.11 12.44
CA THR A 51 -8.07 -7.00 11.53
C THR A 51 -9.17 -7.40 10.55
N ARG A 52 -10.03 -6.44 10.21
CA ARG A 52 -11.08 -6.59 9.17
C ARG A 52 -10.57 -6.32 7.76
N ILE A 53 -9.34 -5.83 7.63
CA ILE A 53 -8.74 -5.53 6.34
C ILE A 53 -8.20 -6.83 5.75
N GLY A 54 -8.45 -7.08 4.47
CA GLY A 54 -7.95 -8.26 3.76
C GLY A 54 -6.45 -8.20 3.47
N PRO A 55 -5.88 -9.24 2.83
CA PRO A 55 -4.48 -9.25 2.45
C PRO A 55 -4.17 -8.12 1.46
N THR A 56 -3.06 -7.42 1.69
CA THR A 56 -2.61 -6.31 0.86
C THR A 56 -1.40 -6.74 0.01
N ARG A 57 -1.26 -6.15 -1.19
CA ARG A 57 -0.08 -6.37 -2.02
C ARG A 57 0.95 -5.29 -1.70
N VAL A 58 2.14 -5.71 -1.30
CA VAL A 58 3.27 -4.81 -1.00
C VAL A 58 4.36 -5.11 -2.00
N CYS A 59 4.86 -4.07 -2.66
CA CYS A 59 6.01 -4.14 -3.56
C CYS A 59 7.20 -3.46 -2.92
N ALA A 60 8.36 -4.08 -3.01
CA ALA A 60 9.62 -3.58 -2.45
C ALA A 60 10.78 -4.19 -3.25
N THR A 61 11.96 -3.58 -3.17
CA THR A 61 13.16 -4.10 -3.84
C THR A 61 13.66 -5.38 -3.17
N ALA A 62 14.56 -6.11 -3.82
CA ALA A 62 15.15 -7.32 -3.25
C ALA A 62 15.87 -7.03 -1.91
N THR A 63 16.63 -5.94 -1.85
CA THR A 63 17.34 -5.48 -0.65
C THR A 63 16.37 -5.14 0.49
N GLU A 64 15.26 -4.46 0.18
CA GLU A 64 14.25 -4.12 1.19
C GLU A 64 13.57 -5.37 1.78
N TRP A 65 13.32 -6.39 0.96
CA TRP A 65 12.79 -7.66 1.45
C TRP A 65 13.79 -8.37 2.37
N GLN A 66 15.07 -8.40 1.99
CA GLN A 66 16.10 -9.01 2.82
C GLN A 66 16.19 -8.34 4.20
N MET A 67 16.24 -7.00 4.25
CA MET A 67 16.29 -6.26 5.51
C MET A 67 15.07 -6.54 6.41
N ARG A 68 13.87 -6.66 5.83
CA ARG A 68 12.65 -7.01 6.59
C ARG A 68 12.70 -8.43 7.16
N ASP A 69 13.22 -9.38 6.39
CA ASP A 69 13.34 -10.77 6.81
C ASP A 69 14.36 -10.89 7.96
N GLU A 70 15.49 -10.18 7.89
CA GLU A 70 16.51 -10.12 8.95
C GLU A 70 15.93 -9.54 10.26
N MET A 71 15.27 -8.38 10.19
CA MET A 71 14.62 -7.76 11.36
C MET A 71 13.58 -8.69 12.02
N THR A 72 12.82 -9.42 11.20
CA THR A 72 11.83 -10.39 11.69
C THR A 72 12.52 -11.55 12.41
N GLN A 73 13.64 -12.05 11.90
CA GLN A 73 14.39 -13.12 12.56
C GLN A 73 14.99 -12.68 13.89
N GLU A 74 15.58 -11.49 13.97
CA GLU A 74 16.13 -10.96 15.23
C GLU A 74 15.05 -10.81 16.28
N THR A 75 13.89 -10.28 15.90
CA THR A 75 12.74 -10.14 16.79
C THR A 75 12.32 -11.50 17.36
N ARG A 76 12.23 -12.55 16.51
CA ARG A 76 11.90 -13.91 16.95
C ARG A 76 12.93 -14.44 17.94
N ARG A 77 14.23 -14.34 17.62
CA ARG A 77 15.31 -14.77 18.51
C ARG A 77 15.25 -14.09 19.87
N ASN A 78 14.90 -12.80 19.91
CA ASN A 78 14.78 -12.06 21.16
C ASN A 78 13.57 -12.53 21.98
N ILE A 79 12.42 -12.76 21.34
CA ILE A 79 11.24 -13.31 22.01
C ILE A 79 11.53 -14.69 22.59
N ASP A 80 12.17 -15.57 21.81
CA ASP A 80 12.51 -16.94 22.25
C ASP A 80 13.41 -16.93 23.50
N LYS A 81 14.41 -16.05 23.54
CA LYS A 81 15.29 -15.88 24.71
C LYS A 81 14.50 -15.46 25.96
N VAL A 82 13.59 -14.49 25.83
CA VAL A 82 12.77 -14.01 26.96
C VAL A 82 11.83 -15.11 27.44
N GLN A 83 11.24 -15.89 26.52
CA GLN A 83 10.35 -16.99 26.89
C GLN A 83 11.10 -18.10 27.62
N GLN A 84 12.31 -18.45 27.19
CA GLN A 84 13.15 -19.45 27.87
C GLN A 84 13.55 -19.02 29.28
N GLN A 85 13.86 -17.73 29.49
CA GLN A 85 14.21 -17.21 30.81
C GLN A 85 13.04 -17.18 31.79
N ARG A 86 11.80 -17.04 31.32
CA ARG A 86 10.59 -17.01 32.16
C ARG A 86 10.03 -18.39 32.50
N ALA A 87 10.49 -19.43 31.78
CA ALA A 87 10.08 -20.81 32.03
C ALA A 87 10.86 -21.49 33.17
N TYR A 88 11.88 -20.80 33.69
CA TYR A 88 12.66 -21.16 34.89
C TYR A 88 12.36 -20.20 36.03
#